data_AF-A0A520NE56-F1
#
_entry.id   AF-A0A520NE56-F1
#
_cell.length_a   1.000
_cell.length_b   1.000
_cell.length_c   1.000
_cell.angle_alpha   90.00
_cell.angle_beta   90.00
_cell.angle_gamma   90.00
#
_symmetry.space_group_name_H-M   'P 1'
#
loop_
_entity.id
_entity.type
_entity.pdbx_description
1 polymer ?
#
loop_
_entity_poly.entity_id
_entity_poly.type
_entity_poly.pdbx_seq_one_letter_code
_entity_poly.pdbx_strand_id
1 'polypeptide(L)'
;MGYGQRQHPSCRSKAVWRQSIRGETAGFSILAKIIALTFPRLCKGVRCRLYADTGLTRKAGSGARCGFLATSTPGMAYSSSGTFPDNFVLSILSPIRPRLPIMTEDFRPTLTIDRGAIASNWRALNDRSAGGSAAVIKADAYGLGMVECAPALRDAGAQRFFVATLEEGCRLREILGPAPWIGVLEGLSDPSTFAREHLTPVLNTPAQVQAWAQARDSLPDELVIHVDTGMNRLGLSPEAANALFNGHVWLSASRRMLMSHLAEAENAAAPSNREQLAAFTAAMGQAGADEEGFTASLINSSGHFLGDEFCRIGLGRPGVALYGANPCPERPHPLQPVIGLRAPLIQVRPVPAGCPVGYGGTWTTARDSVLGVLALGYADGWPRAASDRVQVAIDGHACAQVGRVSMDTVVIDLTDLPVGLQQTGQLATVIGSELPLERFADGAGTINYEILTSLSRRAKRVYFSA
;
A
#
# COMPACT_ATOMS: atom_id res chain seq x y z
N MET A 1 9.01 46.03 46.45
CA MET A 1 9.53 46.86 45.34
C MET A 1 9.29 46.01 44.07
N GLY A 2 8.28 46.18 43.21
CA GLY A 2 7.67 47.38 42.59
C GLY A 2 8.47 47.76 41.33
N TYR A 3 8.00 47.86 40.07
CA TYR A 3 6.70 47.68 39.37
C TYR A 3 6.98 47.26 37.88
N GLY A 4 6.06 46.83 36.99
CA GLY A 4 4.64 46.42 37.13
C GLY A 4 3.76 46.66 35.86
N GLN A 5 3.20 45.59 35.26
CA GLN A 5 2.12 45.55 34.21
C GLN A 5 2.51 45.94 32.74
N ARG A 6 1.82 45.53 31.64
CA ARG A 6 0.44 45.00 31.42
C ARG A 6 0.33 44.10 30.14
N GLN A 7 -0.88 43.65 29.75
CA GLN A 7 -1.21 42.54 28.81
C GLN A 7 -1.74 42.97 27.40
N HIS A 8 -1.69 42.05 26.39
CA HIS A 8 -2.66 41.67 25.28
C HIS A 8 -3.67 42.69 24.62
N PRO A 9 -4.47 42.35 23.56
CA PRO A 9 -4.41 41.34 22.47
C PRO A 9 -4.84 41.86 21.04
N SER A 10 -4.88 40.96 20.03
CA SER A 10 -5.77 40.84 18.83
C SER A 10 -6.53 42.03 18.19
N CYS A 11 -6.60 42.08 16.84
CA CYS A 11 -7.90 42.07 16.09
C CYS A 11 -7.78 41.80 14.56
N ARG A 12 -8.93 41.56 13.92
CA ARG A 12 -9.17 41.30 12.49
C ARG A 12 -9.45 42.60 11.71
N SER A 13 -9.26 42.61 10.38
CA SER A 13 -10.29 43.14 9.44
C SER A 13 -10.04 42.78 7.97
N LYS A 14 -11.12 42.52 7.23
CA LYS A 14 -11.16 42.55 5.76
C LYS A 14 -11.38 44.00 5.31
N ALA A 15 -10.79 44.43 4.20
CA ALA A 15 -11.31 45.56 3.42
C ALA A 15 -11.05 45.36 1.93
N VAL A 16 -12.11 45.54 1.13
CA VAL A 16 -12.07 45.52 -0.34
C VAL A 16 -11.85 46.95 -0.84
N TRP A 17 -10.97 47.13 -1.83
CA TRP A 17 -10.94 48.36 -2.62
C TRP A 17 -11.29 48.06 -4.07
N ARG A 18 -12.43 48.61 -4.52
CA ARG A 18 -12.70 48.84 -5.94
C ARG A 18 -12.01 50.14 -6.33
N GLN A 19 -11.35 50.17 -7.48
CA GLN A 19 -11.00 51.42 -8.14
C GLN A 19 -11.54 51.41 -9.57
N SER A 20 -12.29 52.45 -9.91
CA SER A 20 -12.80 52.68 -11.26
C SER A 20 -11.79 53.55 -12.01
N ILE A 21 -11.46 53.16 -13.25
CA ILE A 21 -10.70 54.01 -14.17
C ILE A 21 -11.50 54.08 -15.47
N ARG A 22 -11.95 55.28 -15.83
CA ARG A 22 -12.27 55.65 -17.21
C ARG A 22 -11.00 56.25 -17.82
N GLY A 23 -10.59 55.78 -18.99
CA GLY A 23 -9.38 56.24 -19.66
C GLY A 23 -9.15 55.47 -20.97
N GLU A 24 -8.94 56.20 -22.05
CA GLU A 24 -9.02 55.75 -23.44
C GLU A 24 -7.96 54.70 -23.87
N THR A 25 -8.40 53.81 -24.76
CA THR A 25 -7.61 53.08 -25.79
C THR A 25 -6.09 52.89 -25.60
N ALA A 26 -5.66 51.79 -24.96
CA ALA A 26 -4.32 51.16 -25.18
C ALA A 26 -4.19 49.70 -24.66
N GLY A 27 -5.24 48.89 -24.73
CA GLY A 27 -5.23 47.53 -24.17
C GLY A 27 -4.58 46.48 -25.07
N PHE A 28 -3.27 46.20 -24.90
CA PHE A 28 -2.65 44.86 -25.14
C PHE A 28 -1.17 44.76 -24.69
N SER A 29 -0.48 45.87 -24.38
CA SER A 29 0.96 45.90 -24.09
C SER A 29 1.37 45.60 -22.63
N ILE A 30 0.45 45.75 -21.67
CA ILE A 30 0.80 45.79 -20.23
C ILE A 30 0.95 44.39 -19.60
N LEU A 31 0.14 43.40 -19.99
CA LEU A 31 0.16 42.07 -19.37
C LEU A 31 1.48 41.31 -19.61
N ALA A 32 2.08 41.50 -20.80
CA ALA A 32 3.38 40.92 -21.14
C ALA A 32 4.54 41.52 -20.31
N LYS A 33 4.47 42.83 -19.98
CA LYS A 33 5.50 43.49 -19.14
C LYS A 33 5.44 43.07 -17.68
N ILE A 34 4.23 42.82 -17.14
CA ILE A 34 4.07 42.35 -15.75
C ILE A 34 4.69 40.95 -15.55
N ILE A 35 4.46 40.03 -16.49
CA ILE A 35 5.04 38.68 -16.42
C ILE A 35 6.57 38.72 -16.53
N ALA A 36 7.12 39.54 -17.43
CA ALA A 36 8.57 39.65 -17.63
C ALA A 36 9.34 40.24 -16.43
N LEU A 37 8.71 41.12 -15.63
CA LEU A 37 9.35 41.76 -14.47
C LEU A 37 9.25 40.97 -13.16
N THR A 38 8.44 39.91 -13.11
CA THR A 38 8.13 39.22 -11.83
C THR A 38 8.94 37.92 -11.63
N PHE A 39 9.46 37.28 -12.69
CA PHE A 39 10.19 36.00 -12.58
C PHE A 39 11.44 35.89 -13.47
N PRO A 40 12.62 36.41 -13.05
CA PRO A 40 13.84 36.37 -13.87
C PRO A 40 14.60 35.02 -13.89
N ARG A 41 14.13 33.98 -13.19
CA ARG A 41 14.91 32.75 -12.89
C ARG A 41 14.23 31.42 -13.16
N LEU A 42 13.18 31.38 -13.98
CA LEU A 42 12.62 30.14 -14.52
C LEU A 42 12.61 30.24 -16.07
N CYS A 43 12.82 29.10 -16.73
CA CYS A 43 12.88 28.94 -18.20
C CYS A 43 14.14 29.47 -18.94
N LYS A 44 15.31 28.89 -18.65
CA LYS A 44 16.26 28.59 -19.75
C LYS A 44 15.78 27.32 -20.47
N GLY A 45 15.43 27.42 -21.75
CA GLY A 45 15.32 26.25 -22.66
C GLY A 45 13.94 25.84 -23.18
N VAL A 46 12.82 26.45 -22.75
CA VAL A 46 11.47 26.05 -23.20
C VAL A 46 10.95 26.98 -24.29
N ARG A 47 10.70 26.46 -25.51
CA ARG A 47 9.95 27.15 -26.57
C ARG A 47 8.45 26.95 -26.35
N CYS A 48 7.75 27.93 -25.81
CA CYS A 48 6.28 27.90 -25.76
C CYS A 48 5.68 28.12 -27.15
N ARG A 49 4.98 27.13 -27.70
CA ARG A 49 4.01 27.32 -28.79
C ARG A 49 2.62 27.43 -28.18
N LEU A 50 1.95 28.56 -28.40
CA LEU A 50 0.51 28.70 -28.18
C LEU A 50 -0.23 28.07 -29.37
N TYR A 51 -1.07 27.07 -29.10
CA TYR A 51 -2.07 26.59 -30.04
C TYR A 51 -3.39 27.30 -29.74
N ALA A 52 -4.01 27.90 -30.77
CA ALA A 52 -5.40 28.33 -30.73
C ALA A 52 -6.26 27.18 -31.26
N ASP A 53 -7.12 26.62 -30.41
CA ASP A 53 -8.00 25.51 -30.78
C ASP A 53 -9.27 26.02 -31.46
N THR A 54 -9.25 26.05 -32.80
CA THR A 54 -10.46 26.14 -33.62
C THR A 54 -10.85 24.73 -34.06
N GLY A 55 -11.59 24.02 -33.21
CA GLY A 55 -12.02 22.65 -33.45
C GLY A 55 -12.87 22.49 -34.72
N LEU A 56 -12.27 22.01 -35.81
CA LEU A 56 -12.95 21.51 -37.00
C LEU A 56 -12.03 20.61 -37.86
N THR A 57 -11.72 19.41 -37.36
CA THR A 57 -11.06 18.36 -38.18
C THR A 57 -12.09 17.40 -38.77
N ARG A 58 -12.61 17.73 -39.97
CA ARG A 58 -13.36 16.76 -40.78
C ARG A 58 -12.43 15.73 -41.40
N LYS A 59 -12.93 14.49 -41.54
CA LYS A 59 -12.36 13.47 -42.42
C LYS A 59 -13.08 13.51 -43.78
N ALA A 60 -12.31 13.24 -44.84
CA ALA A 60 -12.73 12.82 -46.18
C ALA A 60 -13.45 13.83 -47.11
N GLY A 61 -13.22 13.65 -48.41
CA GLY A 61 -14.18 13.98 -49.47
C GLY A 61 -13.89 15.25 -50.28
N SER A 62 -13.33 15.05 -51.46
CA SER A 62 -13.21 16.01 -52.56
C SER A 62 -14.43 16.93 -52.80
N GLY A 63 -14.18 18.24 -52.83
CA GLY A 63 -14.75 19.19 -53.81
C GLY A 63 -16.28 19.40 -53.84
N ALA A 64 -16.74 20.46 -53.18
CA ALA A 64 -17.96 21.19 -53.58
C ALA A 64 -17.85 22.68 -53.20
N ARG A 65 -18.35 23.57 -54.06
CA ARG A 65 -18.51 25.00 -53.75
C ARG A 65 -19.73 25.18 -52.85
N CYS A 66 -19.70 26.13 -51.91
CA CYS A 66 -20.89 26.65 -51.25
C CYS A 66 -20.95 28.17 -51.41
N GLY A 67 -21.98 28.66 -52.09
CA GLY A 67 -22.34 30.08 -52.08
C GLY A 67 -23.19 30.42 -50.86
N PHE A 68 -23.30 31.71 -50.56
CA PHE A 68 -24.26 32.21 -49.57
C PHE A 68 -25.67 32.14 -50.16
N LEU A 69 -26.56 31.42 -49.48
CA LEU A 69 -27.99 31.38 -49.79
C LEU A 69 -28.73 32.20 -48.72
N ALA A 70 -28.90 33.50 -48.99
CA ALA A 70 -29.73 34.37 -48.19
C ALA A 70 -31.17 34.27 -48.70
N THR A 71 -32.03 33.57 -47.96
CA THR A 71 -33.47 33.56 -48.24
C THR A 71 -34.12 34.78 -47.61
N SER A 72 -34.57 35.72 -48.43
CA SER A 72 -35.42 36.84 -48.03
C SER A 72 -36.72 36.85 -48.84
N THR A 73 -37.82 37.10 -48.14
CA THR A 73 -39.16 37.37 -48.69
C THR A 73 -39.83 38.42 -47.80
N PRO A 74 -40.74 39.25 -48.34
CA PRO A 74 -40.29 40.61 -48.67
C PRO A 74 -41.14 41.72 -48.02
N GLY A 75 -40.58 42.93 -47.91
CA GLY A 75 -41.37 44.11 -47.56
C GLY A 75 -40.56 45.35 -47.18
N MET A 76 -40.68 46.40 -48.00
CA MET A 76 -40.16 47.77 -47.87
C MET A 76 -38.78 48.05 -48.46
N ALA A 77 -38.80 48.82 -49.56
CA ALA A 77 -37.66 49.59 -50.01
C ALA A 77 -37.53 50.86 -49.15
N TYR A 78 -36.32 51.21 -48.76
CA TYR A 78 -35.94 52.59 -48.47
C TYR A 78 -34.52 52.86 -48.95
N SER A 79 -34.33 54.03 -49.55
CA SER A 79 -33.08 54.52 -50.10
C SER A 79 -32.40 55.49 -49.13
N SER A 80 -31.16 55.86 -49.48
CA SER A 80 -30.44 57.06 -49.04
C SER A 80 -29.91 57.12 -47.60
N SER A 81 -28.58 57.22 -47.51
CA SER A 81 -27.79 58.10 -46.62
C SER A 81 -28.44 58.60 -45.32
N GLY A 82 -27.97 58.07 -44.18
CA GLY A 82 -28.18 58.64 -42.86
C GLY A 82 -27.03 58.29 -41.91
N THR A 83 -26.57 59.26 -41.13
CA THR A 83 -25.49 59.12 -40.15
C THR A 83 -25.85 58.16 -39.02
N PHE A 84 -24.93 57.25 -38.64
CA PHE A 84 -25.06 56.46 -37.43
C PHE A 84 -24.84 57.33 -36.17
N PRO A 85 -25.72 57.27 -35.15
CA PRO A 85 -25.45 57.90 -33.87
C PRO A 85 -24.50 57.04 -33.02
N ASP A 86 -23.56 57.71 -32.35
CA ASP A 86 -22.69 57.09 -31.34
C ASP A 86 -23.51 56.66 -30.11
N ASN A 87 -23.98 55.41 -30.09
CA ASN A 87 -24.21 54.58 -28.90
C ASN A 87 -24.87 53.23 -29.27
N PHE A 88 -24.14 52.34 -29.95
CA PHE A 88 -24.58 50.96 -30.14
C PHE A 88 -23.92 50.05 -29.09
N VAL A 89 -24.61 49.80 -27.97
CA VAL A 89 -24.14 48.86 -26.95
C VAL A 89 -24.35 47.44 -27.45
N LEU A 90 -23.30 46.86 -28.04
CA LEU A 90 -23.29 45.46 -28.44
C LEU A 90 -23.25 44.58 -27.17
N SER A 91 -24.43 44.21 -26.64
CA SER A 91 -24.50 43.27 -25.53
C SER A 91 -24.10 41.87 -26.02
N ILE A 92 -22.80 41.57 -25.95
CA ILE A 92 -22.30 40.21 -26.06
C ILE A 92 -22.77 39.47 -24.82
N LEU A 93 -23.98 38.90 -24.89
CA LEU A 93 -24.43 37.84 -24.00
C LEU A 93 -23.51 36.64 -24.23
N SER A 94 -22.34 36.68 -23.60
CA SER A 94 -21.46 35.53 -23.49
C SER A 94 -22.31 34.38 -22.94
N PRO A 95 -22.45 33.25 -23.65
CA PRO A 95 -23.25 32.16 -23.15
C PRO A 95 -22.60 31.69 -21.85
N ILE A 96 -23.28 31.97 -20.73
CA ILE A 96 -22.96 31.38 -19.44
C ILE A 96 -23.28 29.89 -19.62
N ARG A 97 -22.31 29.14 -20.17
CA ARG A 97 -22.31 27.69 -20.07
C ARG A 97 -22.43 27.42 -18.57
N PRO A 98 -23.49 26.74 -18.10
CA PRO A 98 -23.51 26.33 -16.72
C PRO A 98 -22.22 25.55 -16.48
N ARG A 99 -21.46 25.93 -15.44
CA ARG A 99 -20.40 25.05 -14.96
C ARG A 99 -21.11 23.78 -14.53
N LEU A 100 -21.05 22.75 -15.39
CA LEU A 100 -21.43 21.41 -15.02
C LEU A 100 -20.78 21.14 -13.66
N PRO A 101 -21.53 20.65 -12.67
CA PRO A 101 -20.92 20.29 -11.40
C PRO A 101 -19.80 19.31 -11.70
N ILE A 102 -18.56 19.71 -11.38
CA ILE A 102 -17.44 18.80 -11.46
C ILE A 102 -17.71 17.79 -10.35
N MET A 103 -18.22 16.62 -10.70
CA MET A 103 -18.44 15.52 -9.76
C MET A 103 -17.07 15.04 -9.29
N THR A 104 -16.57 15.66 -8.22
CA THR A 104 -15.31 15.29 -7.56
C THR A 104 -15.53 14.10 -6.64
N GLU A 105 -16.15 13.04 -7.17
CA GLU A 105 -16.25 11.76 -6.47
C GLU A 105 -14.93 11.00 -6.64
N ASP A 106 -14.18 10.88 -5.55
CA ASP A 106 -12.92 10.15 -5.50
C ASP A 106 -13.20 8.65 -5.49
N PHE A 107 -13.39 8.07 -6.67
CA PHE A 107 -13.73 6.65 -6.85
C PHE A 107 -12.57 5.67 -6.57
N ARG A 108 -11.50 6.09 -5.89
CA ARG A 108 -10.41 5.18 -5.52
C ARG A 108 -10.81 4.29 -4.33
N PRO A 109 -10.47 3.00 -4.33
CA PRO A 109 -10.52 2.18 -3.12
C PRO A 109 -9.71 2.82 -2.00
N THR A 110 -10.18 2.64 -0.76
CA THR A 110 -9.48 3.09 0.44
C THR A 110 -9.03 1.88 1.26
N LEU A 111 -7.72 1.81 1.50
CA LEU A 111 -7.09 0.83 2.39
C LEU A 111 -6.76 1.53 3.72
N THR A 112 -7.51 1.20 4.76
CA THR A 112 -7.29 1.69 6.13
C THR A 112 -6.37 0.74 6.88
N ILE A 113 -5.36 1.27 7.58
CA ILE A 113 -4.31 0.50 8.26
C ILE A 113 -4.17 1.01 9.70
N ASP A 114 -4.42 0.14 10.67
CA ASP A 114 -4.34 0.46 12.10
C ASP A 114 -2.96 0.15 12.68
N ARG A 115 -2.20 1.19 13.00
CA ARG A 115 -0.87 1.08 13.61
C ARG A 115 -0.96 0.71 15.10
N GLY A 116 -2.08 1.01 15.76
CA GLY A 116 -2.36 0.59 17.14
C GLY A 116 -2.59 -0.92 17.23
N ALA A 117 -3.30 -1.49 16.27
CA ALA A 117 -3.45 -2.94 16.13
C ALA A 117 -2.11 -3.64 15.83
N ILE A 118 -1.27 -3.10 14.93
CA ILE A 118 0.08 -3.63 14.66
C ILE A 118 0.93 -3.65 15.95
N ALA A 119 0.94 -2.54 16.70
CA ALA A 119 1.66 -2.43 17.97
C ALA A 119 1.14 -3.42 19.02
N SER A 120 -0.18 -3.62 19.08
CA SER A 120 -0.82 -4.56 20.02
C SER A 120 -0.52 -6.02 19.66
N ASN A 121 -0.57 -6.36 18.37
CA ASN A 121 -0.21 -7.68 17.86
C ASN A 121 1.27 -8.00 18.11
N TRP A 122 2.17 -7.01 17.97
CA TRP A 122 3.58 -7.20 18.31
C TRP A 122 3.77 -7.51 19.79
N ARG A 123 3.16 -6.74 20.71
CA ARG A 123 3.27 -7.00 22.15
C ARG A 123 2.73 -8.38 22.52
N ALA A 124 1.55 -8.75 22.01
CA ALA A 124 0.93 -10.05 22.25
C ALA A 124 1.76 -11.26 21.76
N LEU A 125 2.67 -11.06 20.80
CA LEU A 125 3.61 -12.10 20.32
C LEU A 125 4.97 -12.02 21.03
N ASN A 126 5.43 -10.81 21.37
CA ASN A 126 6.59 -10.59 22.22
C ASN A 126 6.44 -11.31 23.57
N ASP A 127 5.30 -11.13 24.22
CA ASP A 127 5.02 -11.66 25.57
C ASP A 127 4.83 -13.19 25.57
N ARG A 128 4.72 -13.82 24.39
CA ARG A 128 4.66 -15.28 24.23
C ARG A 128 6.04 -15.94 24.11
N SER A 129 7.07 -15.22 23.69
CA SER A 129 8.37 -15.80 23.34
C SER A 129 9.39 -15.50 24.44
N ALA A 130 10.11 -16.52 24.92
CA ALA A 130 10.98 -16.38 26.10
C ALA A 130 12.14 -15.38 25.91
N GLY A 131 12.64 -15.22 24.67
CA GLY A 131 13.63 -14.21 24.28
C GLY A 131 13.02 -12.94 23.66
N GLY A 132 11.73 -12.68 23.88
CA GLY A 132 10.97 -11.61 23.22
C GLY A 132 10.76 -11.85 21.73
N SER A 133 10.21 -10.85 21.03
CA SER A 133 10.00 -10.91 19.57
C SER A 133 10.71 -9.78 18.82
N ALA A 134 11.38 -10.16 17.73
CA ALA A 134 11.74 -9.22 16.68
C ALA A 134 10.50 -8.81 15.86
N ALA A 135 10.63 -7.79 15.00
CA ALA A 135 9.59 -7.44 14.03
C ALA A 135 10.07 -7.70 12.59
N VAL A 136 9.43 -8.65 11.88
CA VAL A 136 9.73 -8.93 10.47
C VAL A 136 8.93 -7.96 9.60
N ILE A 137 9.61 -7.11 8.84
CA ILE A 137 9.03 -5.96 8.11
C ILE A 137 9.39 -5.92 6.61
N LYS A 138 9.91 -7.04 6.09
CA LYS A 138 10.18 -7.26 4.66
C LYS A 138 8.97 -7.04 3.76
N ALA A 139 9.22 -6.88 2.47
CA ALA A 139 8.25 -6.54 1.43
C ALA A 139 7.44 -5.26 1.75
N ASP A 140 8.14 -4.18 2.16
CA ASP A 140 7.52 -2.90 2.56
C ASP A 140 6.42 -3.09 3.64
N ALA A 141 6.76 -3.73 4.75
CA ALA A 141 5.83 -4.18 5.79
C ALA A 141 4.68 -5.05 5.24
N TYR A 142 5.04 -6.12 4.51
CA TYR A 142 4.09 -7.04 3.88
C TYR A 142 3.07 -6.33 2.96
N GLY A 143 3.50 -5.24 2.31
CA GLY A 143 2.66 -4.42 1.45
C GLY A 143 1.85 -3.35 2.19
N LEU A 144 2.02 -3.17 3.51
CA LEU A 144 1.31 -2.14 4.29
C LEU A 144 2.06 -0.81 4.41
N GLY A 145 3.36 -0.74 4.08
CA GLY A 145 4.16 0.49 4.06
C GLY A 145 5.06 0.61 5.30
N MET A 146 6.37 0.37 5.11
CA MET A 146 7.32 0.30 6.23
C MET A 146 7.56 1.64 6.94
N VAL A 147 7.36 2.77 6.24
CA VAL A 147 7.51 4.13 6.80
C VAL A 147 6.56 4.39 7.96
N GLU A 148 5.37 3.80 7.92
CA GLU A 148 4.33 3.96 8.95
C GLU A 148 4.35 2.81 9.96
N CYS A 149 4.64 1.59 9.51
CA CYS A 149 4.66 0.42 10.37
C CYS A 149 5.91 0.34 11.26
N ALA A 150 7.09 0.72 10.76
CA ALA A 150 8.34 0.58 11.52
C ALA A 150 8.38 1.46 12.78
N PRO A 151 8.02 2.76 12.73
CA PRO A 151 7.97 3.60 13.93
C PRO A 151 6.95 3.08 14.94
N ALA A 152 5.77 2.62 14.49
CA ALA A 152 4.75 2.06 15.38
C ALA A 152 5.24 0.81 16.13
N LEU A 153 6.01 -0.07 15.45
CA LEU A 153 6.63 -1.24 16.06
C LEU A 153 7.76 -0.87 17.04
N ARG A 154 8.63 0.08 16.67
CA ARG A 154 9.68 0.61 17.56
C ARG A 154 9.08 1.21 18.83
N ASP A 155 8.07 2.06 18.67
CA ASP A 155 7.39 2.76 19.76
C ASP A 155 6.51 1.81 20.60
N ALA A 156 6.18 0.62 20.05
CA ALA A 156 5.58 -0.46 20.82
C ALA A 156 6.56 -1.18 21.76
N GLY A 157 7.86 -1.13 21.45
CA GLY A 157 8.96 -1.76 22.19
C GLY A 157 9.94 -2.58 21.32
N ALA A 158 9.72 -2.71 20.00
CA ALA A 158 10.55 -3.55 19.15
C ALA A 158 11.98 -2.99 18.98
N GLN A 159 12.97 -3.76 19.39
CA GLN A 159 14.40 -3.40 19.30
C GLN A 159 15.17 -4.13 18.18
N ARG A 160 14.69 -5.31 17.78
CA ARG A 160 15.25 -6.14 16.70
C ARG A 160 14.26 -6.19 15.54
N PHE A 161 14.73 -5.92 14.32
CA PHE A 161 13.94 -5.97 13.09
C PHE A 161 14.58 -6.90 12.06
N PHE A 162 13.76 -7.51 11.21
CA PHE A 162 14.25 -8.32 10.08
C PHE A 162 13.62 -7.88 8.76
N VAL A 163 14.46 -7.80 7.74
CA VAL A 163 14.12 -7.51 6.34
C VAL A 163 14.62 -8.63 5.42
N ALA A 164 14.16 -8.68 4.17
CA ALA A 164 14.66 -9.67 3.21
C ALA A 164 16.03 -9.26 2.67
N THR A 165 16.09 -8.08 2.06
CA THR A 165 17.21 -7.63 1.23
C THR A 165 18.04 -6.53 1.91
N LEU A 166 19.22 -6.24 1.35
CA LEU A 166 20.09 -5.16 1.80
C LEU A 166 19.42 -3.78 1.62
N GLU A 167 18.74 -3.56 0.50
CA GLU A 167 18.05 -2.30 0.16
C GLU A 167 16.91 -2.01 1.14
N GLU A 168 16.16 -3.04 1.55
CA GLU A 168 15.16 -2.91 2.62
C GLU A 168 15.82 -2.56 3.96
N GLY A 169 17.03 -3.09 4.23
CA GLY A 169 17.81 -2.79 5.43
C GLY A 169 18.26 -1.35 5.49
N CYS A 170 18.85 -0.84 4.41
CA CYS A 170 19.23 0.58 4.26
C CYS A 170 18.01 1.49 4.46
N ARG A 171 16.90 1.20 3.77
CA ARG A 171 15.66 1.99 3.89
C ARG A 171 15.06 1.93 5.30
N LEU A 172 15.15 0.79 5.99
CA LEU A 172 14.71 0.68 7.37
C LEU A 172 15.61 1.47 8.33
N ARG A 173 16.93 1.47 8.09
CA ARG A 173 17.91 2.27 8.85
C ARG A 173 17.64 3.77 8.72
N GLU A 174 17.31 4.25 7.51
CA GLU A 174 16.87 5.64 7.28
C GLU A 174 15.62 6.02 8.08
N ILE A 175 14.64 5.11 8.21
CA ILE A 175 13.37 5.35 8.91
C ILE A 175 13.52 5.28 10.43
N LEU A 176 14.28 4.31 10.94
CA LEU A 176 14.38 4.02 12.38
C LEU A 176 15.54 4.73 13.08
N GLY A 177 16.55 5.19 12.33
CA GLY A 177 17.81 5.67 12.88
C GLY A 177 18.71 4.53 13.37
N PRO A 178 19.83 4.84 14.06
CA PRO A 178 20.87 3.85 14.38
C PRO A 178 20.52 2.90 15.53
N ALA A 179 19.55 3.22 16.38
CA ALA A 179 19.34 2.51 17.64
C ALA A 179 18.81 1.07 17.50
N PRO A 180 17.83 0.75 16.63
CA PRO A 180 17.37 -0.63 16.49
C PRO A 180 18.37 -1.51 15.75
N TRP A 181 18.44 -2.77 16.15
CA TRP A 181 19.17 -3.81 15.43
C TRP A 181 18.37 -4.24 14.20
N ILE A 182 19.05 -4.39 13.06
CA ILE A 182 18.41 -4.76 11.78
C ILE A 182 19.18 -5.94 11.18
N GLY A 183 18.47 -7.06 11.00
CA GLY A 183 18.95 -8.28 10.36
C GLY A 183 18.47 -8.42 8.92
N VAL A 184 19.35 -8.82 8.01
CA VAL A 184 19.06 -9.04 6.58
C VAL A 184 19.06 -10.54 6.28
N LEU A 185 17.89 -11.10 5.96
CA LEU A 185 17.65 -12.55 5.89
C LEU A 185 18.34 -13.26 4.71
N GLU A 186 18.54 -12.58 3.58
CA GLU A 186 19.20 -13.16 2.39
C GLU A 186 20.74 -13.24 2.53
N GLY A 187 21.29 -12.55 3.53
CA GLY A 187 22.68 -12.65 3.96
C GLY A 187 23.61 -11.61 3.34
N LEU A 188 24.91 -11.89 3.42
CA LEU A 188 25.97 -10.92 3.13
C LEU A 188 26.24 -10.82 1.62
N SER A 189 25.85 -9.69 1.03
CA SER A 189 26.04 -9.36 -0.40
C SER A 189 27.12 -8.30 -0.64
N ASP A 190 27.01 -7.12 0.00
CA ASP A 190 28.01 -6.04 -0.03
C ASP A 190 28.45 -5.68 1.41
N PRO A 191 29.58 -6.24 1.90
CA PRO A 191 30.09 -5.93 3.24
C PRO A 191 30.30 -4.44 3.51
N SER A 192 30.59 -3.63 2.50
CA SER A 192 30.85 -2.19 2.69
C SER A 192 29.58 -1.41 3.03
N THR A 193 28.44 -1.74 2.42
CA THR A 193 27.14 -1.16 2.77
C THR A 193 26.59 -1.75 4.07
N PHE A 194 26.79 -3.05 4.35
CA PHE A 194 26.44 -3.64 5.65
C PHE A 194 27.16 -2.93 6.81
N ALA A 195 28.46 -2.65 6.66
CA ALA A 195 29.25 -1.89 7.63
C ALA A 195 28.74 -0.44 7.79
N ARG A 196 28.59 0.27 6.68
CA ARG A 196 28.16 1.69 6.62
C ARG A 196 26.80 1.94 7.25
N GLU A 197 25.85 1.03 7.04
CA GLU A 197 24.47 1.15 7.52
C GLU A 197 24.24 0.42 8.86
N HIS A 198 25.29 -0.14 9.46
CA HIS A 198 25.25 -0.96 10.68
C HIS A 198 24.16 -2.05 10.63
N LEU A 199 24.17 -2.84 9.56
CA LEU A 199 23.24 -3.95 9.32
C LEU A 199 23.91 -5.28 9.65
N THR A 200 23.14 -6.26 10.12
CA THR A 200 23.66 -7.59 10.45
C THR A 200 23.20 -8.61 9.41
N PRO A 201 24.11 -9.25 8.65
CA PRO A 201 23.74 -10.28 7.69
C PRO A 201 23.40 -11.61 8.37
N VAL A 202 22.35 -12.28 7.91
CA VAL A 202 22.04 -13.67 8.27
C VAL A 202 22.80 -14.60 7.33
N LEU A 203 23.81 -15.31 7.82
CA LEU A 203 24.71 -16.08 6.97
C LEU A 203 24.10 -17.45 6.66
N ASN A 204 23.85 -17.68 5.37
CA ASN A 204 23.16 -18.86 4.83
C ASN A 204 24.11 -19.85 4.14
N THR A 205 25.37 -19.48 3.85
CA THR A 205 26.33 -20.33 3.13
C THR A 205 27.75 -20.23 3.70
N PRO A 206 28.63 -21.24 3.50
CA PRO A 206 30.02 -21.17 3.98
C PRO A 206 30.81 -20.00 3.37
N ALA A 207 30.49 -19.62 2.13
CA ALA A 207 31.10 -18.46 1.48
C ALA A 207 30.71 -17.14 2.16
N GLN A 208 29.45 -16.99 2.58
CA GLN A 208 29.01 -15.83 3.38
C GLN A 208 29.68 -15.80 4.77
N VAL A 209 29.92 -16.96 5.39
CA VAL A 209 30.69 -17.06 6.65
C VAL A 209 32.14 -16.61 6.48
N GLN A 210 32.81 -17.04 5.40
CA GLN A 210 34.17 -16.58 5.09
C GLN A 210 34.23 -15.08 4.78
N ALA A 211 33.26 -14.56 4.02
CA ALA A 211 33.17 -13.12 3.73
C ALA A 211 32.92 -12.29 5.00
N TRP A 212 32.07 -12.76 5.92
CA TRP A 212 31.87 -12.11 7.22
C TRP A 212 33.16 -12.11 8.03
N ALA A 213 33.87 -13.25 8.11
CA ALA A 213 35.13 -13.34 8.86
C ALA A 213 36.22 -12.39 8.33
N GLN A 214 36.26 -12.14 7.01
CA GLN A 214 37.18 -11.17 6.38
C GLN A 214 36.79 -9.71 6.64
N ALA A 215 35.50 -9.42 6.83
CA ALA A 215 34.97 -8.07 7.04
C ALA A 215 34.60 -7.76 8.51
N ARG A 216 34.80 -8.71 9.43
CA ARG A 216 34.27 -8.68 10.81
C ARG A 216 34.58 -7.39 11.55
N ASP A 217 35.79 -6.85 11.40
CA ASP A 217 36.29 -5.67 12.12
C ASP A 217 35.57 -4.37 11.67
N SER A 218 34.79 -4.43 10.59
CA SER A 218 33.92 -3.34 10.09
C SER A 218 32.42 -3.64 10.23
N LEU A 219 32.02 -4.87 10.55
CA LEU A 219 30.62 -5.28 10.67
C LEU A 219 30.16 -5.21 12.14
N PRO A 220 28.84 -5.23 12.41
CA PRO A 220 28.34 -5.41 13.76
C PRO A 220 28.84 -6.72 14.38
N ASP A 221 29.31 -6.66 15.64
CA ASP A 221 29.78 -7.80 16.43
C ASP A 221 28.61 -8.70 16.92
N GLU A 222 27.81 -9.20 15.98
CA GLU A 222 26.81 -10.24 16.21
C GLU A 222 26.79 -11.18 15.00
N LEU A 223 27.29 -12.40 15.18
CA LEU A 223 27.36 -13.42 14.15
C LEU A 223 26.04 -14.19 14.09
N VAL A 224 25.28 -14.03 13.01
CA VAL A 224 24.01 -14.74 12.80
C VAL A 224 24.19 -15.88 11.80
N ILE A 225 24.07 -17.12 12.27
CA ILE A 225 24.14 -18.33 11.44
C ILE A 225 22.73 -18.90 11.26
N HIS A 226 22.33 -19.10 10.01
CA HIS A 226 21.10 -19.82 9.68
C HIS A 226 21.43 -21.29 9.40
N VAL A 227 20.76 -22.21 10.09
CA VAL A 227 20.85 -23.65 9.85
C VAL A 227 19.52 -24.13 9.31
N ASP A 228 19.56 -24.89 8.22
CA ASP A 228 18.37 -25.55 7.69
C ASP A 228 18.07 -26.81 8.50
N THR A 229 16.83 -26.92 8.95
CA THR A 229 16.32 -28.06 9.73
C THR A 229 15.24 -28.84 8.98
N GLY A 230 14.90 -28.45 7.74
CA GLY A 230 13.89 -29.12 6.92
C GLY A 230 13.20 -28.24 5.88
N MET A 231 13.49 -26.93 5.82
CA MET A 231 12.84 -26.02 4.86
C MET A 231 13.45 -26.12 3.45
N ASN A 232 14.70 -26.57 3.32
CA ASN A 232 15.38 -26.81 2.04
C ASN A 232 15.42 -25.55 1.12
N ARG A 233 15.64 -24.38 1.71
CA ARG A 233 15.59 -23.07 1.01
C ARG A 233 16.79 -22.16 1.26
N LEU A 234 17.10 -21.89 2.52
CA LEU A 234 18.22 -21.05 2.97
C LEU A 234 18.73 -21.60 4.29
N GLY A 235 20.05 -21.53 4.49
CA GLY A 235 20.73 -22.02 5.69
C GLY A 235 21.85 -23.02 5.35
N LEU A 236 22.79 -23.15 6.27
CA LEU A 236 23.79 -24.21 6.26
C LEU A 236 23.10 -25.56 6.51
N SER A 237 23.61 -26.64 5.92
CA SER A 237 23.25 -27.98 6.40
C SER A 237 23.74 -28.18 7.84
N PRO A 238 23.12 -29.08 8.63
CA PRO A 238 23.57 -29.37 10.00
C PRO A 238 25.06 -29.74 10.08
N GLU A 239 25.60 -30.46 9.10
CA GLU A 239 27.01 -30.86 9.03
C GLU A 239 27.92 -29.64 8.83
N ALA A 240 27.54 -28.73 7.92
CA ALA A 240 28.29 -27.51 7.65
C ALA A 240 28.25 -26.53 8.84
N ALA A 241 27.14 -26.48 9.56
CA ALA A 241 27.00 -25.71 10.79
C ALA A 241 27.86 -26.29 11.93
N ASN A 242 27.84 -27.61 12.11
CA ASN A 242 28.63 -28.29 13.14
C ASN A 242 30.14 -28.19 12.92
N ALA A 243 30.59 -28.19 11.65
CA ALA A 243 31.97 -27.89 11.30
C ALA A 243 32.37 -26.44 11.65
N LEU A 244 31.41 -25.50 11.69
CA LEU A 244 31.66 -24.10 12.01
C LEU A 244 31.70 -23.82 13.53
N PHE A 245 30.89 -24.49 14.34
CA PHE A 245 30.78 -24.18 15.78
C PHE A 245 32.07 -24.40 16.57
N ASN A 246 32.90 -25.37 16.15
CA ASN A 246 34.23 -25.58 16.72
C ASN A 246 35.33 -24.71 16.07
N GLY A 247 34.96 -23.88 15.10
CA GLY A 247 35.86 -23.06 14.29
C GLY A 247 36.10 -21.67 14.88
N HIS A 248 37.27 -21.10 14.59
CA HIS A 248 37.69 -19.80 15.10
C HIS A 248 36.70 -18.66 14.78
N VAL A 249 36.01 -18.71 13.64
CA VAL A 249 35.00 -17.69 13.26
C VAL A 249 33.86 -17.64 14.29
N TRP A 250 33.26 -18.79 14.62
CA TRP A 250 32.18 -18.87 15.61
C TRP A 250 32.67 -18.44 16.99
N LEU A 251 33.80 -19.00 17.44
CA LEU A 251 34.37 -18.74 18.77
C LEU A 251 34.94 -17.31 18.93
N SER A 252 35.10 -16.55 17.85
CA SER A 252 35.59 -15.16 17.89
C SER A 252 34.50 -14.09 18.05
N ALA A 253 33.22 -14.44 17.91
CA ALA A 253 32.12 -13.49 17.95
C ALA A 253 31.55 -13.33 19.38
N SER A 254 31.54 -12.10 19.92
CA SER A 254 31.08 -11.84 21.30
C SER A 254 29.57 -12.06 21.47
N ARG A 255 28.81 -11.91 20.39
CA ARG A 255 27.38 -12.23 20.32
C ARG A 255 27.12 -13.16 19.14
N ARG A 256 26.30 -14.17 19.38
CA ARG A 256 26.04 -15.25 18.42
C ARG A 256 24.54 -15.50 18.36
N MET A 257 23.99 -15.55 17.16
CA MET A 257 22.61 -15.97 16.95
C MET A 257 22.57 -17.22 16.10
N LEU A 258 21.99 -18.30 16.64
CA LEU A 258 21.61 -19.46 15.86
C LEU A 258 20.15 -19.31 15.42
N MET A 259 19.90 -19.38 14.12
CA MET A 259 18.57 -19.23 13.54
C MET A 259 18.18 -20.48 12.74
N SER A 260 16.89 -20.83 12.76
CA SER A 260 16.26 -21.71 11.77
C SER A 260 14.82 -21.24 11.49
N HIS A 261 14.10 -21.92 10.60
CA HIS A 261 12.75 -21.54 10.19
C HIS A 261 11.84 -22.76 10.01
N LEU A 262 10.71 -22.76 10.72
CA LEU A 262 9.68 -23.80 10.58
C LEU A 262 9.02 -23.72 9.20
N ALA A 263 8.82 -24.88 8.57
CA ALA A 263 8.28 -25.01 7.23
C ALA A 263 6.74 -25.08 7.18
N GLU A 264 6.10 -25.63 8.21
CA GLU A 264 4.67 -25.97 8.22
C GLU A 264 3.97 -25.57 9.55
N ALA A 265 4.42 -24.46 10.15
CA ALA A 265 3.98 -24.04 11.48
C ALA A 265 2.50 -23.58 11.55
N GLU A 266 1.88 -23.32 10.41
CA GLU A 266 0.45 -23.07 10.24
C GLU A 266 -0.41 -24.33 10.47
N ASN A 267 0.15 -25.51 10.19
CA ASN A 267 -0.46 -26.81 10.50
C ASN A 267 0.08 -27.31 11.84
N ALA A 268 -0.66 -27.04 12.92
CA ALA A 268 -0.23 -27.41 14.28
C ALA A 268 -0.09 -28.93 14.49
N ALA A 269 -0.67 -29.76 13.63
CA ALA A 269 -0.58 -31.22 13.70
C ALA A 269 0.60 -31.81 12.88
N ALA A 270 1.31 -30.99 12.11
CA ALA A 270 2.38 -31.47 11.24
C ALA A 270 3.56 -32.08 12.04
N PRO A 271 3.97 -33.34 11.77
CA PRO A 271 5.11 -33.97 12.46
C PRO A 271 6.42 -33.21 12.26
N SER A 272 6.58 -32.61 11.07
CA SER A 272 7.70 -31.77 10.64
C SER A 272 8.05 -30.68 11.67
N ASN A 273 7.05 -30.08 12.33
CA ASN A 273 7.30 -29.08 13.37
C ASN A 273 8.11 -29.63 14.56
N ARG A 274 7.83 -30.86 15.01
CA ARG A 274 8.59 -31.52 16.10
C ARG A 274 9.96 -31.99 15.63
N GLU A 275 10.06 -32.49 14.41
CA GLU A 275 11.32 -32.91 13.80
C GLU A 275 12.30 -31.73 13.66
N GLN A 276 11.82 -30.57 13.16
CA GLN A 276 12.60 -29.34 13.09
C GLN A 276 13.01 -28.80 14.46
N LEU A 277 12.11 -28.87 15.46
CA LEU A 277 12.42 -28.47 16.84
C LEU A 277 13.54 -29.34 17.45
N ALA A 278 13.49 -30.65 17.23
CA ALA A 278 14.51 -31.59 17.71
C ALA A 278 15.87 -31.35 17.01
N ALA A 279 15.87 -31.22 15.68
CA ALA A 279 17.08 -30.92 14.91
C ALA A 279 17.70 -29.58 15.30
N PHE A 280 16.88 -28.54 15.49
CA PHE A 280 17.35 -27.23 15.96
C PHE A 280 17.93 -27.30 17.38
N THR A 281 17.28 -28.04 18.29
CA THR A 281 17.75 -28.20 19.68
C THR A 281 19.10 -28.93 19.74
N ALA A 282 19.32 -29.95 18.90
CA ALA A 282 20.62 -30.59 18.76
C ALA A 282 21.70 -29.60 18.29
N ALA A 283 21.40 -28.79 17.26
CA ALA A 283 22.31 -27.76 16.77
C ALA A 283 22.60 -26.67 17.83
N MET A 284 21.62 -26.27 18.66
CA MET A 284 21.84 -25.36 19.80
C MET A 284 22.86 -25.93 20.79
N GLY A 285 22.72 -27.21 21.16
CA GLY A 285 23.68 -27.87 22.07
C GLY A 285 25.09 -27.93 21.50
N GLN A 286 25.23 -28.12 20.18
CA GLN A 286 26.52 -28.12 19.48
C GLN A 286 27.10 -26.72 19.28
N ALA A 287 26.26 -25.67 19.32
CA ALA A 287 26.63 -24.27 19.13
C ALA A 287 27.05 -23.54 20.42
N GLY A 288 26.93 -24.19 21.59
CA GLY A 288 27.24 -23.58 22.89
C GLY A 288 26.12 -22.70 23.44
N ALA A 289 24.86 -23.18 23.38
CA ALA A 289 23.69 -22.36 23.71
C ALA A 289 23.60 -21.85 25.17
N ASP A 290 24.35 -22.44 26.10
CA ASP A 290 24.44 -22.01 27.50
C ASP A 290 25.46 -20.86 27.70
N GLU A 291 26.20 -20.46 26.66
CA GLU A 291 27.21 -19.40 26.74
C GLU A 291 26.60 -17.99 26.68
N GLU A 292 27.23 -17.03 27.38
CA GLU A 292 26.81 -15.63 27.33
C GLU A 292 26.85 -15.06 25.90
N GLY A 293 25.91 -14.17 25.60
CA GLY A 293 25.78 -13.55 24.28
C GLY A 293 25.13 -14.45 23.20
N PHE A 294 24.71 -15.67 23.54
CA PHE A 294 23.97 -16.54 22.62
C PHE A 294 22.48 -16.12 22.49
N THR A 295 21.92 -16.22 21.29
CA THR A 295 20.49 -16.07 21.01
C THR A 295 20.03 -17.20 20.09
N ALA A 296 19.03 -17.98 20.48
CA ALA A 296 18.35 -18.89 19.57
C ALA A 296 17.12 -18.25 18.94
N SER A 297 16.81 -18.57 17.68
CA SER A 297 15.60 -18.08 17.01
C SER A 297 15.04 -19.08 15.99
N LEU A 298 13.93 -19.73 16.36
CA LEU A 298 13.25 -20.74 15.52
C LEU A 298 11.88 -20.25 15.00
N ILE A 299 11.04 -19.70 15.88
CA ILE A 299 9.62 -19.51 15.59
C ILE A 299 9.32 -18.32 14.67
N ASN A 300 8.54 -18.57 13.64
CA ASN A 300 7.90 -17.56 12.80
C ASN A 300 6.53 -17.17 13.38
N SER A 301 5.70 -16.43 12.64
CA SER A 301 4.33 -16.03 13.05
C SER A 301 3.52 -17.17 13.69
N SER A 302 3.43 -18.31 13.00
CA SER A 302 2.60 -19.45 13.40
C SER A 302 3.24 -20.28 14.53
N GLY A 303 4.56 -20.31 14.59
CA GLY A 303 5.32 -20.96 15.66
C GLY A 303 4.99 -20.45 17.08
N HIS A 304 4.50 -19.22 17.24
CA HIS A 304 4.02 -18.66 18.52
C HIS A 304 2.73 -19.32 19.05
N PHE A 305 2.14 -20.25 18.29
CA PHE A 305 0.88 -20.93 18.57
C PHE A 305 0.98 -22.47 18.48
N LEU A 306 2.22 -23.01 18.41
CA LEU A 306 2.50 -24.45 18.44
C LEU A 306 2.66 -25.00 19.87
N GLY A 307 2.99 -24.16 20.84
CA GLY A 307 3.05 -24.52 22.26
C GLY A 307 4.32 -24.03 22.97
N ASP A 308 4.33 -24.19 24.30
CA ASP A 308 5.42 -23.77 25.19
C ASP A 308 6.81 -24.25 24.75
N GLU A 309 6.92 -25.48 24.25
CA GLU A 309 8.19 -26.07 23.81
C GLU A 309 8.86 -25.27 22.67
N PHE A 310 8.06 -24.65 21.80
CA PHE A 310 8.54 -23.78 20.73
C PHE A 310 8.82 -22.36 21.23
N CYS A 311 7.94 -21.82 22.07
CA CYS A 311 8.04 -20.47 22.62
C CYS A 311 9.22 -20.28 23.58
N ARG A 312 9.69 -21.34 24.23
CA ARG A 312 10.84 -21.34 25.16
C ARG A 312 12.20 -21.25 24.46
N ILE A 313 12.27 -21.49 23.15
CA ILE A 313 13.54 -21.53 22.41
C ILE A 313 14.31 -20.19 22.48
N GLY A 314 13.62 -19.05 22.38
CA GLY A 314 14.29 -17.75 22.45
C GLY A 314 13.55 -16.64 21.71
N LEU A 315 14.24 -16.00 20.76
CA LEU A 315 13.75 -14.85 20.01
C LEU A 315 12.73 -15.28 18.94
N GLY A 316 11.49 -14.80 19.07
CA GLY A 316 10.44 -14.95 18.06
C GLY A 316 10.63 -14.02 16.86
N ARG A 317 10.21 -14.45 15.67
CA ARG A 317 10.24 -13.65 14.43
C ARG A 317 8.85 -13.55 13.79
N PRO A 318 7.86 -12.93 14.46
CA PRO A 318 6.55 -12.69 13.88
C PRO A 318 6.64 -11.74 12.67
N GLY A 319 5.90 -12.10 11.61
CA GLY A 319 5.79 -11.33 10.37
C GLY A 319 4.32 -11.05 10.06
N VAL A 320 3.69 -11.86 9.21
CA VAL A 320 2.29 -11.66 8.75
C VAL A 320 1.29 -11.42 9.89
N ALA A 321 1.50 -12.07 11.05
CA ALA A 321 0.66 -11.94 12.23
C ALA A 321 0.66 -10.52 12.83
N LEU A 322 1.75 -9.77 12.69
CA LEU A 322 1.82 -8.35 13.08
C LEU A 322 0.81 -7.52 12.29
N TYR A 323 0.59 -7.89 11.03
CA TYR A 323 -0.19 -7.17 10.04
C TYR A 323 -1.64 -7.70 9.90
N GLY A 324 -2.12 -8.44 10.92
CA GLY A 324 -3.52 -8.83 11.06
C GLY A 324 -4.00 -9.90 10.06
N ALA A 325 -3.11 -10.78 9.61
CA ALA A 325 -3.46 -11.99 8.88
C ALA A 325 -3.30 -13.23 9.78
N ASN A 326 -4.21 -14.19 9.64
CA ASN A 326 -4.30 -15.33 10.55
C ASN A 326 -3.05 -16.22 10.46
N PRO A 327 -2.28 -16.39 11.55
CA PRO A 327 -1.18 -17.36 11.60
C PRO A 327 -1.66 -18.80 11.85
N CYS A 328 -2.96 -19.01 12.09
CA CYS A 328 -3.54 -20.30 12.48
C CYS A 328 -4.84 -20.56 11.68
N PRO A 329 -4.74 -20.92 10.38
CA PRO A 329 -5.90 -20.95 9.47
C PRO A 329 -7.06 -21.83 9.96
N GLU A 330 -6.78 -22.95 10.65
CA GLU A 330 -7.81 -23.85 11.20
C GLU A 330 -8.44 -23.37 12.53
N ARG A 331 -8.06 -22.19 13.04
CA ARG A 331 -8.50 -21.65 14.33
C ARG A 331 -9.00 -20.20 14.18
N PRO A 332 -9.89 -19.72 15.08
CA PRO A 332 -10.26 -18.32 15.14
C PRO A 332 -9.05 -17.40 15.22
N HIS A 333 -9.08 -16.27 14.50
CA HIS A 333 -7.96 -15.34 14.39
C HIS A 333 -7.51 -14.85 15.79
N PRO A 334 -6.30 -15.20 16.27
CA PRO A 334 -5.92 -15.01 17.68
C PRO A 334 -5.41 -13.59 18.02
N LEU A 335 -5.44 -12.68 17.04
CA LEU A 335 -4.85 -11.35 17.06
C LEU A 335 -5.84 -10.30 16.52
N GLN A 336 -5.51 -9.01 16.61
CA GLN A 336 -6.37 -7.94 16.09
C GLN A 336 -6.27 -7.83 14.55
N PRO A 337 -7.38 -7.62 13.84
CA PRO A 337 -7.35 -7.25 12.43
C PRO A 337 -6.72 -5.86 12.28
N VAL A 338 -5.84 -5.70 11.28
CA VAL A 338 -5.07 -4.45 11.05
C VAL A 338 -5.60 -3.65 9.86
N ILE A 339 -6.23 -4.33 8.89
CA ILE A 339 -6.59 -3.73 7.61
C ILE A 339 -8.11 -3.69 7.40
N GLY A 340 -8.55 -2.65 6.71
CA GLY A 340 -9.88 -2.56 6.11
C GLY A 340 -9.75 -2.10 4.67
N LEU A 341 -10.46 -2.74 3.74
CA LEU A 341 -10.50 -2.35 2.34
C LEU A 341 -11.94 -2.01 1.96
N ARG A 342 -12.16 -0.80 1.47
CA ARG A 342 -13.45 -0.35 0.93
C ARG A 342 -13.31 0.11 -0.50
N ALA A 343 -14.27 -0.24 -1.35
CA ALA A 343 -14.31 0.15 -2.75
C ALA A 343 -15.67 0.80 -3.09
N PRO A 344 -15.70 1.92 -3.82
CA PRO A 344 -16.97 2.53 -4.24
C PRO A 344 -17.57 1.81 -5.45
N LEU A 345 -18.89 1.76 -5.48
CA LEU A 345 -19.67 1.50 -6.69
C LEU A 345 -19.50 2.66 -7.67
N ILE A 346 -18.94 2.39 -8.85
CA ILE A 346 -18.81 3.37 -9.95
C ILE A 346 -19.94 3.28 -10.98
N GLN A 347 -20.66 2.16 -11.00
CA GLN A 347 -21.82 1.98 -11.85
C GLN A 347 -22.80 1.01 -11.17
N VAL A 348 -24.08 1.31 -11.26
CA VAL A 348 -25.17 0.36 -10.97
C VAL A 348 -26.06 0.29 -12.21
N ARG A 349 -26.55 -0.91 -12.56
CA ARG A 349 -27.46 -1.12 -13.70
C ARG A 349 -28.46 -2.25 -13.45
N PRO A 350 -29.72 -2.13 -13.89
CA PRO A 350 -30.58 -3.30 -14.07
C PRO A 350 -30.08 -4.13 -15.25
N VAL A 351 -30.24 -5.46 -15.17
CA VAL A 351 -29.82 -6.43 -16.18
C VAL A 351 -30.91 -7.52 -16.27
N PRO A 352 -31.52 -7.76 -17.44
CA PRO A 352 -32.54 -8.80 -17.60
C PRO A 352 -32.00 -10.21 -17.32
N ALA A 353 -32.89 -11.17 -17.07
CA ALA A 353 -32.56 -12.60 -17.04
C ALA A 353 -31.87 -13.07 -18.34
N GLY A 354 -30.98 -14.06 -18.23
CA GLY A 354 -30.27 -14.68 -19.35
C GLY A 354 -29.09 -13.88 -19.91
N CYS A 355 -28.65 -12.80 -19.25
CA CYS A 355 -27.55 -11.96 -19.70
C CYS A 355 -26.19 -12.41 -19.10
N PRO A 356 -25.16 -12.65 -19.92
CA PRO A 356 -23.83 -13.02 -19.44
C PRO A 356 -23.08 -11.81 -18.84
N VAL A 357 -22.23 -12.06 -17.83
CA VAL A 357 -21.47 -11.04 -17.09
C VAL A 357 -19.96 -11.24 -17.24
N GLY A 358 -19.25 -10.16 -17.52
CA GLY A 358 -17.79 -10.10 -17.53
C GLY A 358 -17.13 -10.91 -18.65
N TYR A 359 -15.81 -11.13 -18.51
CA TYR A 359 -15.00 -11.76 -19.55
C TYR A 359 -15.35 -13.24 -19.79
N GLY A 360 -15.94 -13.51 -20.95
CA GLY A 360 -16.32 -14.87 -21.37
C GLY A 360 -17.65 -15.35 -20.82
N GLY A 361 -18.43 -14.49 -20.13
CA GLY A 361 -19.78 -14.83 -19.67
C GLY A 361 -19.84 -16.05 -18.75
N THR A 362 -18.87 -16.20 -17.84
CA THR A 362 -18.81 -17.36 -16.92
C THR A 362 -19.96 -17.41 -15.92
N TRP A 363 -20.62 -16.27 -15.71
CA TRP A 363 -21.83 -16.13 -14.91
C TRP A 363 -22.91 -15.46 -15.77
N THR A 364 -24.15 -15.86 -15.59
CA THR A 364 -25.32 -15.38 -16.34
C THR A 364 -26.46 -15.10 -15.36
N THR A 365 -27.18 -13.99 -15.53
CA THR A 365 -28.30 -13.61 -14.67
C THR A 365 -29.41 -14.68 -14.71
N ALA A 366 -29.76 -15.26 -13.56
CA ALA A 366 -30.82 -16.25 -13.44
C ALA A 366 -32.25 -15.64 -13.42
N ARG A 367 -32.34 -14.34 -13.11
CA ARG A 367 -33.56 -13.53 -13.05
C ARG A 367 -33.22 -12.10 -13.50
N ASP A 368 -34.22 -11.23 -13.57
CA ASP A 368 -33.96 -9.79 -13.66
C ASP A 368 -33.21 -9.35 -12.39
N SER A 369 -32.02 -8.78 -12.59
CA SER A 369 -31.04 -8.51 -11.55
C SER A 369 -30.59 -7.05 -11.56
N VAL A 370 -30.02 -6.59 -10.45
CA VAL A 370 -29.32 -5.30 -10.37
C VAL A 370 -27.85 -5.57 -10.10
N LEU A 371 -26.97 -5.15 -11.01
CA LEU A 371 -25.53 -5.39 -10.91
C LEU A 371 -24.78 -4.08 -10.62
N GLY A 372 -23.87 -4.16 -9.66
CA GLY A 372 -22.94 -3.10 -9.30
C GLY A 372 -21.54 -3.36 -9.86
N VAL A 373 -20.82 -2.30 -10.22
CA VAL A 373 -19.40 -2.37 -10.62
C VAL A 373 -18.59 -1.61 -9.57
N LEU A 374 -17.65 -2.31 -8.91
CA LEU A 374 -16.70 -1.70 -7.98
C LEU A 374 -15.43 -1.25 -8.71
N ALA A 375 -14.86 -0.13 -8.28
CA ALA A 375 -13.57 0.39 -8.77
C ALA A 375 -12.35 -0.35 -8.18
N LEU A 376 -12.37 -1.68 -8.20
CA LEU A 376 -11.34 -2.54 -7.63
C LEU A 376 -11.19 -3.78 -8.51
N GLY A 377 -9.96 -4.12 -8.93
CA GLY A 377 -9.70 -5.30 -9.76
C GLY A 377 -8.42 -6.05 -9.40
N TYR A 378 -7.93 -6.91 -10.30
CA TYR A 378 -6.72 -7.70 -10.02
C TYR A 378 -5.43 -6.88 -9.98
N ALA A 379 -5.38 -5.71 -10.64
CA ALA A 379 -4.27 -4.77 -10.48
C ALA A 379 -4.31 -4.00 -9.13
N ASP A 380 -5.33 -4.27 -8.30
CA ASP A 380 -5.47 -3.78 -6.93
C ASP A 380 -5.37 -4.88 -5.86
N GLY A 381 -5.03 -6.11 -6.27
CA GLY A 381 -4.84 -7.25 -5.36
C GLY A 381 -6.06 -8.15 -5.18
N TRP A 382 -7.17 -7.96 -5.92
CA TRP A 382 -8.23 -8.96 -5.97
C TRP A 382 -7.80 -10.13 -6.87
N PRO A 383 -7.52 -11.35 -6.37
CA PRO A 383 -6.98 -12.41 -7.22
C PRO A 383 -7.99 -12.81 -8.30
N ARG A 384 -7.57 -12.86 -9.57
CA ARG A 384 -8.47 -13.28 -10.65
C ARG A 384 -8.96 -14.72 -10.48
N ALA A 385 -8.18 -15.58 -9.80
CA ALA A 385 -8.56 -16.93 -9.42
C ALA A 385 -9.74 -16.98 -8.42
N ALA A 386 -9.96 -15.91 -7.64
CA ALA A 386 -11.08 -15.77 -6.72
C ALA A 386 -12.38 -15.24 -7.38
N SER A 387 -12.47 -15.28 -8.71
CA SER A 387 -13.70 -14.95 -9.44
C SER A 387 -14.84 -15.88 -9.01
N ASP A 388 -16.05 -15.32 -8.83
CA ASP A 388 -17.26 -16.05 -8.44
C ASP A 388 -17.20 -16.75 -7.06
N ARG A 389 -16.19 -16.43 -6.22
CA ARG A 389 -15.91 -17.14 -4.95
C ARG A 389 -15.87 -16.26 -3.69
N VAL A 390 -15.96 -14.95 -3.83
CA VAL A 390 -15.83 -14.00 -2.71
C VAL A 390 -17.04 -13.07 -2.66
N GLN A 391 -17.42 -12.67 -1.45
CA GLN A 391 -18.50 -11.71 -1.19
C GLN A 391 -17.93 -10.41 -0.59
N VAL A 392 -18.62 -9.30 -0.86
CA VAL A 392 -18.43 -8.00 -0.20
C VAL A 392 -19.65 -7.69 0.66
N ALA A 393 -19.65 -6.60 1.43
CA ALA A 393 -20.86 -6.11 2.10
C ALA A 393 -21.11 -4.62 1.87
N ILE A 394 -22.36 -4.23 1.63
CA ILE A 394 -22.82 -2.84 1.58
C ILE A 394 -23.81 -2.65 2.74
N ASP A 395 -23.51 -1.74 3.66
CA ASP A 395 -24.30 -1.47 4.86
C ASP A 395 -24.75 -2.76 5.61
N GLY A 396 -23.79 -3.65 5.87
CA GLY A 396 -24.01 -4.94 6.54
C GLY A 396 -24.63 -6.05 5.67
N HIS A 397 -25.14 -5.75 4.48
CA HIS A 397 -25.75 -6.73 3.59
C HIS A 397 -24.70 -7.36 2.66
N ALA A 398 -24.64 -8.69 2.60
CA ALA A 398 -23.70 -9.41 1.75
C ALA A 398 -24.09 -9.34 0.25
N CYS A 399 -23.10 -9.14 -0.60
CA CYS A 399 -23.24 -9.11 -2.06
C CYS A 399 -22.20 -10.06 -2.69
N ALA A 400 -22.65 -10.98 -3.54
CA ALA A 400 -21.75 -11.89 -4.24
C ALA A 400 -20.97 -11.17 -5.35
N GLN A 401 -19.66 -11.43 -5.48
CA GLN A 401 -18.93 -11.09 -6.69
C GLN A 401 -19.29 -12.09 -7.80
N VAL A 402 -19.70 -11.58 -8.97
CA VAL A 402 -20.21 -12.37 -10.09
C VAL A 402 -19.44 -12.11 -11.39
N GLY A 403 -19.21 -13.16 -12.16
CA GLY A 403 -18.39 -13.17 -13.36
C GLY A 403 -16.88 -13.01 -13.08
N ARG A 404 -16.08 -12.96 -14.14
CA ARG A 404 -14.61 -12.81 -13.99
C ARG A 404 -14.16 -11.43 -13.53
N VAL A 405 -13.33 -11.42 -12.49
CA VAL A 405 -12.56 -10.26 -11.99
C VAL A 405 -11.73 -9.63 -13.11
N SER A 406 -11.90 -8.33 -13.37
CA SER A 406 -11.19 -7.58 -14.41
C SER A 406 -9.98 -6.84 -13.83
N MET A 407 -9.21 -6.15 -14.68
CA MET A 407 -7.95 -5.49 -14.26
C MET A 407 -8.20 -4.44 -13.17
N ASP A 408 -9.22 -3.60 -13.37
CA ASP A 408 -9.50 -2.43 -12.52
C ASP A 408 -10.89 -2.46 -11.87
N THR A 409 -11.69 -3.50 -12.17
CA THR A 409 -13.08 -3.61 -11.73
C THR A 409 -13.54 -5.04 -11.45
N VAL A 410 -14.51 -5.17 -10.56
CA VAL A 410 -15.31 -6.38 -10.33
C VAL A 410 -16.79 -6.06 -10.42
N VAL A 411 -17.60 -7.04 -10.81
CA VAL A 411 -19.06 -6.95 -10.78
C VAL A 411 -19.59 -7.68 -9.55
N ILE A 412 -20.54 -7.08 -8.85
CA ILE A 412 -21.25 -7.65 -7.70
C ILE A 412 -22.75 -7.66 -7.95
N ASP A 413 -23.45 -8.68 -7.44
CA ASP A 413 -24.91 -8.75 -7.47
C ASP A 413 -25.50 -7.93 -6.31
N LEU A 414 -26.36 -6.96 -6.65
CA LEU A 414 -27.07 -6.07 -5.73
C LEU A 414 -28.58 -6.38 -5.67
N THR A 415 -29.06 -7.41 -6.35
CA THR A 415 -30.49 -7.64 -6.62
C THR A 415 -31.35 -7.68 -5.36
N ASP A 416 -30.85 -8.30 -4.28
CA ASP A 416 -31.59 -8.42 -3.01
C ASP A 416 -31.28 -7.29 -2.01
N LEU A 417 -30.50 -6.27 -2.39
CA LEU A 417 -30.29 -5.09 -1.53
C LEU A 417 -31.52 -4.18 -1.51
N PRO A 418 -31.79 -3.48 -0.39
CA PRO A 418 -32.66 -2.31 -0.37
C PRO A 418 -32.32 -1.32 -1.50
N VAL A 419 -33.33 -0.85 -2.25
CA VAL A 419 -33.14 0.03 -3.42
C VAL A 419 -32.32 1.29 -3.10
N GLY A 420 -32.44 1.83 -1.88
CA GLY A 420 -31.63 2.97 -1.41
C GLY A 420 -30.12 2.72 -1.33
N LEU A 421 -29.67 1.45 -1.34
CA LEU A 421 -28.26 1.07 -1.36
C LEU A 421 -27.75 0.75 -2.78
N GLN A 422 -28.64 0.65 -3.77
CA GLN A 422 -28.32 0.31 -5.16
C GLN A 422 -27.90 1.56 -5.97
N GLN A 423 -26.92 2.34 -5.49
CA GLN A 423 -26.51 3.60 -6.12
C GLN A 423 -24.98 3.78 -6.22
N THR A 424 -24.54 4.49 -7.26
CA THR A 424 -23.14 4.92 -7.41
C THR A 424 -22.67 5.74 -6.19
N GLY A 425 -21.39 5.62 -5.85
CA GLY A 425 -20.78 6.27 -4.68
C GLY A 425 -20.90 5.46 -3.37
N GLN A 426 -21.80 4.47 -3.31
CA GLN A 426 -21.89 3.58 -2.14
C GLN A 426 -20.62 2.76 -1.95
N LEU A 427 -20.18 2.65 -0.69
CA LEU A 427 -18.93 1.98 -0.33
C LEU A 427 -19.20 0.53 0.07
N ALA A 428 -18.73 -0.42 -0.75
CA ALA A 428 -18.65 -1.82 -0.36
C ALA A 428 -17.44 -2.04 0.56
N THR A 429 -17.66 -2.70 1.70
CA THR A 429 -16.60 -3.30 2.51
C THR A 429 -16.17 -4.60 1.85
N VAL A 430 -14.89 -4.65 1.49
CA VAL A 430 -14.24 -5.77 0.78
C VAL A 430 -13.43 -6.62 1.75
N ILE A 431 -12.68 -5.95 2.64
CA ILE A 431 -12.01 -6.54 3.80
C ILE A 431 -12.41 -5.75 5.06
N GLY A 432 -12.76 -6.44 6.14
CA GLY A 432 -13.16 -5.87 7.43
C GLY A 432 -13.35 -6.96 8.49
N SER A 433 -13.87 -6.63 9.68
CA SER A 433 -14.02 -7.60 10.80
C SER A 433 -14.82 -8.85 10.41
N GLU A 434 -16.01 -8.66 9.81
CA GLU A 434 -16.89 -9.76 9.36
C GLU A 434 -16.46 -10.34 8.00
N LEU A 435 -15.48 -9.73 7.36
CA LEU A 435 -15.04 -10.02 6.00
C LEU A 435 -13.51 -10.19 5.97
N PRO A 436 -12.96 -11.22 6.65
CA PRO A 436 -11.52 -11.43 6.76
C PRO A 436 -10.86 -11.61 5.38
N LEU A 437 -9.56 -11.32 5.30
CA LEU A 437 -8.79 -11.42 4.05
C LEU A 437 -8.57 -12.87 3.60
N GLU A 438 -8.61 -13.82 4.54
CA GLU A 438 -8.43 -15.25 4.31
C GLU A 438 -9.40 -15.79 3.23
N ARG A 439 -10.63 -15.27 3.14
CA ARG A 439 -11.61 -15.65 2.12
C ARG A 439 -11.12 -15.42 0.69
N PHE A 440 -10.22 -14.45 0.46
CA PHE A 440 -9.56 -14.25 -0.83
C PHE A 440 -8.49 -15.31 -1.10
N ALA A 441 -7.80 -15.76 -0.05
CA ALA A 441 -6.81 -16.83 -0.13
C ALA A 441 -7.52 -18.16 -0.45
N ASP A 442 -8.57 -18.50 0.29
CA ASP A 442 -9.43 -19.67 0.06
C ASP A 442 -10.03 -19.65 -1.35
N GLY A 443 -10.63 -18.52 -1.74
CA GLY A 443 -11.24 -18.34 -3.06
C GLY A 443 -10.22 -18.45 -4.21
N ALA A 444 -8.98 -18.01 -4.01
CA ALA A 444 -7.93 -18.09 -5.02
C ALA A 444 -7.16 -19.43 -5.03
N GLY A 445 -7.21 -20.20 -3.94
CA GLY A 445 -6.35 -21.38 -3.74
C GLY A 445 -4.90 -21.00 -3.38
N THR A 446 -4.72 -20.00 -2.51
CA THR A 446 -3.42 -19.50 -2.05
C THR A 446 -3.43 -19.20 -0.55
N ILE A 447 -2.43 -18.47 -0.05
CA ILE A 447 -2.25 -18.07 1.35
C ILE A 447 -2.50 -16.57 1.58
N ASN A 448 -2.91 -16.19 2.79
CA ASN A 448 -3.19 -14.80 3.17
C ASN A 448 -1.98 -13.85 3.02
N TYR A 449 -0.75 -14.37 3.06
CA TYR A 449 0.49 -13.64 2.72
C TYR A 449 0.45 -13.05 1.30
N GLU A 450 0.02 -13.82 0.29
CA GLU A 450 -0.03 -13.35 -1.11
C GLU A 450 -1.09 -12.25 -1.25
N ILE A 451 -2.25 -12.44 -0.60
CA ILE A 451 -3.34 -11.44 -0.59
C ILE A 451 -2.82 -10.11 -0.02
N LEU A 452 -2.24 -10.14 1.18
CA LEU A 452 -1.75 -8.96 1.90
C LEU A 452 -0.68 -8.19 1.09
N THR A 453 0.31 -8.91 0.55
CA THR A 453 1.39 -8.30 -0.25
C THR A 453 0.94 -7.80 -1.62
N SER A 454 -0.16 -8.34 -2.16
CA SER A 454 -0.78 -7.92 -3.43
C SER A 454 -1.70 -6.71 -3.29
N LEU A 455 -2.07 -6.29 -2.07
CA LEU A 455 -3.02 -5.18 -1.87
C LEU A 455 -2.54 -3.87 -2.49
N SER A 456 -3.45 -3.24 -3.24
CA SER A 456 -3.16 -2.12 -4.15
C SER A 456 -2.21 -1.06 -3.62
N ARG A 457 -1.25 -0.68 -4.49
CA ARG A 457 -0.49 0.57 -4.38
C ARG A 457 -1.27 1.78 -4.94
N ARG A 458 -2.36 1.55 -5.67
CA ARG A 458 -3.24 2.57 -6.28
C ARG A 458 -4.36 3.03 -5.34
N ALA A 459 -4.77 2.16 -4.41
CA ALA A 459 -5.70 2.50 -3.35
C ALA A 459 -5.18 3.66 -2.48
N LYS A 460 -6.09 4.53 -2.06
CA LYS A 460 -5.84 5.58 -1.08
C LYS A 460 -5.55 4.93 0.26
N ARG A 461 -4.32 5.06 0.76
CA ARG A 461 -3.92 4.54 2.08
C ARG A 461 -4.24 5.54 3.17
N VAL A 462 -4.82 5.07 4.26
CA VAL A 462 -5.17 5.86 5.44
C VAL A 462 -4.64 5.15 6.67
N TYR A 463 -3.59 5.71 7.26
CA TYR A 463 -2.99 5.20 8.50
C TYR A 463 -3.64 5.88 9.69
N PHE A 464 -4.00 5.10 10.69
CA PHE A 464 -4.56 5.58 11.95
C PHE A 464 -4.00 4.77 13.12
N SER A 465 -4.48 5.08 14.32
CA SER A 465 -4.18 4.37 15.56
C SER A 465 -5.46 4.43 16.39
N ALA A 466 -6.08 3.29 16.66
CA ALA A 466 -7.23 3.19 17.58
C ALA A 466 -6.78 3.13 19.05
#